data_AF-A0A6I2FW05-F1
#
_entry.id   AF-A0A6I2FW05-F1
#
_cell.length_a   1.000
_cell.length_b   1.000
_cell.length_c   1.000
_cell.angle_alpha   90.00
_cell.angle_beta   90.00
_cell.angle_gamma   90.00
#
_symmetry.space_group_name_H-M   'P 1'
#
loop_
_entity.id
_entity.type
_entity.pdbx_description
1 polymer ?
#
loop_
_entity_poly.entity_id
_entity_poly.type
_entity_poly.pdbx_seq_one_letter_code
_entity_poly.pdbx_strand_id
1 'polypeptide(L)'
;MATSMLVTGCAADVPKALPVCERTFDFRGGAALLGEDRRLWGAASKAAEGMEAVTMAELTRRAGWVEGGWDRVVHVPADTTAAQLNTASGITDFCWVQLPARWEISVEETIPDGYLLFVLGSTPVQAGFLDDISKSIELGNRPLEVVYPDSILIPKPHSGGPRLSTVK
;
A
#
# COMPACT_ATOMS: atom_id res chain seq x y z
N MET A 1 -35.54 24.13 54.43
CA MET A 1 -35.76 24.05 52.98
C MET A 1 -34.39 24.16 52.32
N ALA A 2 -33.95 23.09 51.67
CA ALA A 2 -32.65 22.98 51.03
C ALA A 2 -32.85 22.83 49.53
N THR A 3 -32.14 23.61 48.71
CA THR A 3 -31.91 23.28 47.31
C THR A 3 -30.60 23.92 46.86
N SER A 4 -29.51 23.17 47.02
CA SER A 4 -28.23 23.46 46.39
C SER A 4 -28.34 23.15 44.90
N MET A 5 -28.10 24.15 44.04
CA MET A 5 -28.00 23.93 42.60
C MET A 5 -26.58 23.45 42.27
N LEU A 6 -26.46 22.16 41.95
CA LEU A 6 -25.26 21.59 41.35
C LEU A 6 -25.24 22.01 39.87
N VAL A 7 -24.32 22.91 39.51
CA VAL A 7 -23.96 23.16 38.12
C VAL A 7 -22.95 22.07 37.74
N THR A 8 -23.44 20.97 37.17
CA THR A 8 -22.58 19.96 36.53
C THR A 8 -22.06 20.52 35.22
N GLY A 9 -20.74 20.71 35.17
CA GLY A 9 -20.04 21.26 34.03
C GLY A 9 -20.21 20.42 32.75
N CYS A 10 -20.43 21.11 31.64
CA CYS A 10 -20.16 20.57 30.32
C CYS A 10 -18.63 20.49 30.15
N ALA A 11 -18.05 19.34 30.48
CA ALA A 11 -16.77 18.97 29.87
C ALA A 11 -17.08 18.72 28.40
N ALA A 12 -16.87 19.72 27.56
CA ALA A 12 -16.86 19.52 26.11
C ALA A 12 -15.80 18.45 25.83
N ASP A 13 -16.20 17.40 25.10
CA ASP A 13 -15.26 16.48 24.46
C ASP A 13 -14.32 17.33 23.60
N VAL A 14 -13.14 17.63 24.13
CA VAL A 14 -12.09 18.29 23.35
C VAL A 14 -11.76 17.32 22.23
N PRO A 15 -11.98 17.68 20.96
CA PRO A 15 -11.57 16.83 19.86
C PRO A 15 -10.09 16.54 20.05
N LYS A 16 -9.73 15.27 20.23
CA LYS A 16 -8.34 14.85 20.34
C LYS A 16 -7.65 15.40 19.10
N ALA A 17 -6.73 16.36 19.30
CA ALA A 17 -6.02 16.97 18.20
C ALA A 17 -5.44 15.86 17.33
N LEU A 18 -5.75 15.90 16.03
CA LEU A 18 -5.12 14.99 15.07
C LEU A 18 -3.61 15.10 15.27
N PRO A 19 -2.87 13.99 15.30
CA PRO A 19 -1.43 14.05 15.43
C PRO A 19 -0.89 14.98 14.35
N VAL A 20 -0.18 16.03 14.77
CA VAL A 20 0.53 16.91 13.86
C VAL A 20 1.69 16.10 13.33
N CYS A 21 1.54 15.54 12.12
CA CYS A 21 2.64 14.80 11.51
C CYS A 21 3.72 15.77 11.06
N GLU A 22 4.99 15.43 11.32
CA GLU A 22 6.13 16.24 10.92
C GLU A 22 6.36 16.19 9.40
N ARG A 23 5.88 15.11 8.75
CA ARG A 23 6.03 14.87 7.32
C ARG A 23 4.76 14.30 6.70
N THR A 24 4.63 14.44 5.39
CA THR A 24 3.50 13.91 4.61
C THR A 24 4.00 13.02 3.49
N PHE A 25 3.28 11.95 3.22
CA PHE A 25 3.47 11.14 2.02
C PHE A 25 2.16 11.10 1.24
N ASP A 26 2.19 11.56 0.00
CA ASP A 26 1.05 11.61 -0.91
C ASP A 26 1.10 10.40 -1.86
N PHE A 27 0.10 9.55 -1.78
CA PHE A 27 -0.01 8.34 -2.61
C PHE A 27 -0.19 8.63 -4.10
N ARG A 28 -0.71 9.80 -4.50
CA ARG A 28 -0.86 10.17 -5.92
C ARG A 28 0.17 11.19 -6.40
N GLY A 29 0.82 11.89 -5.48
CA GLY A 29 1.78 12.96 -5.77
C GLY A 29 3.24 12.53 -5.83
N GLY A 30 3.55 11.24 -5.60
CA GLY A 30 4.92 10.75 -5.47
C GLY A 30 5.76 10.87 -6.74
N ALA A 31 7.00 11.35 -6.61
CA ALA A 31 8.00 11.21 -7.65
C ALA A 31 8.35 9.73 -7.84
N ALA A 32 8.60 9.31 -9.08
CA ALA A 32 9.08 7.97 -9.43
C ALA A 32 10.57 7.79 -9.06
N LEU A 33 10.89 7.91 -7.77
CA LEU A 33 12.25 7.89 -7.22
C LEU A 33 12.99 6.57 -7.46
N LEU A 34 12.26 5.45 -7.45
CA LEU A 34 12.81 4.13 -7.72
C LEU A 34 12.81 3.85 -9.23
N GLY A 35 11.80 4.31 -9.93
CA GLY A 35 11.62 4.12 -11.36
C GLY A 35 10.15 4.15 -11.74
N GLU A 36 9.85 4.10 -13.04
CA GLU A 36 8.47 4.16 -13.52
C GLU A 36 7.68 2.89 -13.15
N ASP A 37 6.51 3.06 -12.51
CA ASP A 37 5.62 1.94 -12.13
C ASP A 37 5.20 1.08 -13.31
N ARG A 38 4.95 1.70 -14.47
CA ARG A 38 4.57 0.98 -15.69
C ARG A 38 5.62 -0.07 -16.10
N ARG A 39 6.91 0.16 -15.82
CA ARG A 39 7.97 -0.81 -16.12
C ARG A 39 7.92 -1.99 -15.15
N LEU A 40 7.58 -1.74 -13.89
CA LEU A 40 7.35 -2.79 -12.90
C LEU A 40 6.15 -3.66 -13.30
N TRP A 41 5.03 -3.05 -13.68
CA TRP A 41 3.84 -3.76 -14.15
C TRP A 41 4.13 -4.58 -15.41
N GLY A 42 4.88 -4.03 -16.36
CA GLY A 42 5.32 -4.76 -17.55
C GLY A 42 6.23 -5.96 -17.22
N ALA A 43 7.14 -5.81 -16.27
CA ALA A 43 8.00 -6.91 -15.81
C ALA A 43 7.17 -8.02 -15.11
N ALA A 44 6.21 -7.63 -14.29
CA ALA A 44 5.31 -8.55 -13.60
C ALA A 44 4.40 -9.31 -14.58
N SER A 45 3.79 -8.60 -15.54
CA SER A 45 2.98 -9.19 -16.62
C SER A 45 3.78 -10.23 -17.40
N LYS A 46 4.98 -9.87 -17.85
CA LYS A 46 5.85 -10.78 -18.60
C LYS A 46 6.22 -12.04 -17.81
N ALA A 47 6.53 -11.90 -16.52
CA ALA A 47 6.84 -13.05 -15.66
C ALA A 47 5.60 -13.93 -15.43
N ALA A 48 4.43 -13.32 -15.21
CA ALA A 48 3.18 -14.04 -15.05
C ALA A 48 2.80 -14.85 -16.29
N GLU A 49 2.85 -14.22 -17.48
CA GLU A 49 2.57 -14.86 -18.77
C GLU A 49 3.57 -15.97 -19.11
N GLY A 50 4.84 -15.78 -18.74
CA GLY A 50 5.89 -16.78 -18.90
C GLY A 50 5.80 -17.95 -17.91
N MET A 51 4.84 -17.93 -16.99
CA MET A 51 4.74 -18.88 -15.88
C MET A 51 6.06 -19.00 -15.08
N GLU A 52 6.74 -17.86 -14.93
CA GLU A 52 8.03 -17.77 -14.25
C GLU A 52 7.84 -17.35 -12.78
N ALA A 53 8.35 -18.15 -11.85
CA ALA A 53 8.49 -17.74 -10.46
C ALA A 53 9.64 -16.73 -10.32
N VAL A 54 9.40 -15.62 -9.64
CA VAL A 54 10.32 -14.48 -9.61
C VAL A 54 10.31 -13.81 -8.24
N THR A 55 11.43 -13.25 -7.79
CA THR A 55 11.46 -12.47 -6.55
C THR A 55 11.04 -11.03 -6.79
N MET A 56 10.59 -10.33 -5.75
CA MET A 56 10.26 -8.91 -5.87
C MET A 56 11.49 -8.05 -6.25
N ALA A 57 12.68 -8.39 -5.73
CA ALA A 57 13.94 -7.77 -6.15
C ALA A 57 14.20 -7.95 -7.65
N GLU A 58 14.03 -9.17 -8.16
CA GLU A 58 14.24 -9.48 -9.57
C GLU A 58 13.24 -8.73 -10.48
N LEU A 59 11.98 -8.58 -10.06
CA LEU A 59 11.00 -7.76 -10.78
C LEU A 59 11.43 -6.29 -10.88
N THR A 60 11.79 -5.67 -9.76
CA THR A 60 12.23 -4.27 -9.74
C THR A 60 13.52 -4.07 -10.56
N ARG A 61 14.45 -5.04 -10.53
CA ARG A 61 15.66 -5.04 -11.37
C ARG A 61 15.31 -5.11 -12.86
N ARG A 62 14.39 -6.00 -13.27
CA ARG A 62 13.90 -6.09 -14.67
C ARG A 62 13.18 -4.82 -15.13
N ALA A 63 12.52 -4.14 -14.20
CA ALA A 63 11.88 -2.84 -14.45
C ALA A 63 12.90 -1.69 -14.63
N GLY A 64 14.19 -1.95 -14.35
CA GLY A 64 15.25 -0.94 -14.38
C GLY A 64 15.15 0.06 -13.22
N TRP A 65 14.58 -0.36 -12.09
CA TRP A 65 14.51 0.47 -10.89
C TRP A 65 15.87 0.58 -10.20
N VAL A 66 16.05 1.67 -9.45
CA VAL A 66 17.24 1.90 -8.63
C VAL A 66 17.39 0.80 -7.58
N GLU A 67 18.54 0.13 -7.58
CA GLU A 67 18.86 -0.91 -6.60
C GLU A 67 19.04 -0.32 -5.19
N GLY A 68 18.60 -1.06 -4.17
CA GLY A 68 18.76 -0.66 -2.76
C GLY A 68 17.90 0.53 -2.31
N GLY A 69 17.00 1.04 -3.17
CA GLY A 69 16.11 2.16 -2.83
C GLY A 69 14.90 1.79 -1.95
N TRP A 70 14.72 0.52 -1.63
CA TRP A 70 13.61 0.00 -0.82
C TRP A 70 14.03 -1.30 -0.10
N ASP A 71 13.36 -1.63 1.01
CA ASP A 71 13.58 -2.85 1.80
C ASP A 71 12.31 -3.68 2.04
N ARG A 72 11.13 -3.09 1.87
CA ARG A 72 9.84 -3.78 1.88
C ARG A 72 8.79 -3.04 1.08
N VAL A 73 7.76 -3.78 0.70
CA VAL A 73 6.56 -3.30 0.02
C VAL A 73 5.37 -3.64 0.89
N VAL A 74 4.48 -2.68 1.10
CA VAL A 74 3.21 -2.89 1.79
C VAL A 74 2.08 -2.81 0.76
N HIS A 75 1.25 -3.85 0.69
CA HIS A 75 0.01 -3.75 -0.07
C HIS A 75 -0.98 -2.86 0.68
N VAL A 76 -1.41 -1.78 0.03
CA VAL A 76 -2.35 -0.79 0.58
C VAL A 76 -3.64 -0.86 -0.25
N PRO A 77 -4.56 -1.79 0.05
CA PRO A 77 -5.85 -1.88 -0.63
C PRO A 77 -6.72 -0.66 -0.30
N ALA A 78 -7.74 -0.42 -1.12
CA ALA A 78 -8.78 0.56 -0.82
C ALA A 78 -9.37 0.39 0.60
N ASP A 79 -9.76 1.51 1.20
CA ASP A 79 -10.26 1.62 2.59
C ASP A 79 -9.20 1.32 3.68
N THR A 80 -7.91 1.27 3.32
CA THR A 80 -6.84 1.20 4.32
C THR A 80 -6.83 2.48 5.16
N THR A 81 -6.98 2.32 6.47
CA THR A 81 -6.85 3.43 7.42
C THR A 81 -5.39 3.74 7.74
N ALA A 82 -5.11 4.98 8.15
CA ALA A 82 -3.78 5.37 8.62
C ALA A 82 -3.25 4.47 9.75
N ALA A 83 -4.12 4.05 10.68
CA ALA A 83 -3.73 3.17 11.78
C ALA A 83 -3.30 1.77 11.30
N GLN A 84 -4.02 1.20 10.33
CA GLN A 84 -3.67 -0.09 9.73
C GLN A 84 -2.34 0.01 8.98
N LEU A 85 -2.16 1.07 8.20
CA LEU A 85 -0.93 1.31 7.46
C LEU A 85 0.26 1.54 8.40
N ASN A 86 0.11 2.32 9.47
CA ASN A 86 1.14 2.51 10.48
C ASN A 86 1.55 1.18 11.13
N THR A 87 0.56 0.34 11.44
CA THR A 87 0.80 -0.97 12.03
C THR A 87 1.57 -1.90 11.09
N ALA A 88 1.19 -1.94 9.80
CA ALA A 88 1.82 -2.82 8.81
C ALA A 88 3.20 -2.32 8.37
N SER A 89 3.34 -1.01 8.17
CA SER A 89 4.58 -0.40 7.71
C SER A 89 5.57 -0.11 8.83
N GLY A 90 5.13 0.00 10.09
CA GLY A 90 5.96 0.47 11.20
C GLY A 90 6.28 1.97 11.15
N ILE A 91 5.62 2.74 10.29
CA ILE A 91 5.82 4.18 10.11
C ILE A 91 4.77 4.93 10.93
N THR A 92 5.19 5.90 11.75
CA THR A 92 4.29 6.68 12.62
C THR A 92 4.51 8.18 12.56
N ASP A 93 5.57 8.64 11.90
CA ASP A 93 6.00 10.03 11.74
C ASP A 93 5.45 10.71 10.47
N PHE A 94 4.74 9.96 9.61
CA PHE A 94 4.09 10.47 8.41
C PHE A 94 2.58 10.57 8.52
N CYS A 95 2.04 11.64 7.94
CA CYS A 95 0.64 11.74 7.55
C CYS A 95 0.48 11.18 6.14
N TRP A 96 -0.42 10.22 5.99
CA TRP A 96 -0.80 9.67 4.69
C TRP A 96 -1.82 10.59 4.03
N VAL A 97 -1.44 11.14 2.89
CA VAL A 97 -2.28 12.00 2.05
C VAL A 97 -2.80 11.17 0.88
N GLN A 98 -4.09 11.34 0.56
CA GLN A 98 -4.75 10.64 -0.54
C GLN A 98 -4.63 9.11 -0.50
N LEU A 99 -4.81 8.53 0.70
CA LEU A 99 -4.96 7.07 0.84
C LEU A 99 -6.03 6.52 -0.11
N PRO A 100 -5.83 5.29 -0.63
CA PRO A 100 -6.76 4.68 -1.57
C PRO A 100 -8.16 4.59 -0.99
N ALA A 101 -9.10 5.28 -1.61
CA ALA A 101 -10.48 5.40 -1.16
C ALA A 101 -11.37 4.38 -1.86
N ARG A 102 -12.46 3.96 -1.21
CA ARG A 102 -13.44 2.99 -1.74
C ARG A 102 -13.90 3.21 -3.18
N TRP A 103 -13.95 4.45 -3.65
CA TRP A 103 -14.44 4.79 -4.99
C TRP A 103 -13.38 4.59 -6.08
N GLU A 104 -12.12 4.39 -5.72
CA GLU A 104 -11.05 3.99 -6.64
C GLU A 104 -11.10 2.49 -6.97
N ILE A 105 -12.15 1.77 -6.54
CA ILE A 105 -12.39 0.36 -6.84
C ILE A 105 -13.05 0.23 -8.22
N SER A 106 -12.42 -0.53 -9.10
CA SER A 106 -13.05 -1.10 -10.28
C SER A 106 -14.20 -1.99 -9.84
N VAL A 107 -15.39 -1.64 -10.33
CA VAL A 107 -16.68 -2.22 -9.96
C VAL A 107 -16.82 -3.69 -10.38
N GLU A 108 -15.81 -4.26 -11.05
CA GLU A 108 -15.90 -5.58 -11.69
C GLU A 108 -15.25 -6.75 -10.93
N GLU A 109 -14.44 -6.57 -9.88
CA GLU A 109 -13.81 -7.75 -9.23
C GLU A 109 -13.72 -7.71 -7.69
N THR A 110 -13.62 -8.92 -7.12
CA THR A 110 -13.39 -9.24 -5.69
C THR A 110 -12.01 -8.78 -5.16
N ILE A 111 -11.27 -7.99 -5.94
CA ILE A 111 -9.89 -7.57 -5.68
C ILE A 111 -9.85 -6.05 -5.68
N PRO A 112 -9.80 -5.40 -4.50
CA PRO A 112 -9.74 -3.95 -4.40
C PRO A 112 -8.51 -3.42 -5.14
N ASP A 113 -8.70 -2.37 -5.94
CA ASP A 113 -7.59 -1.52 -6.37
C ASP A 113 -6.88 -0.93 -5.15
N GLY A 114 -5.62 -0.58 -5.32
CA GLY A 114 -4.78 -0.15 -4.22
C GLY A 114 -3.40 0.28 -4.67
N TYR A 115 -2.50 0.42 -3.71
CA TYR A 115 -1.13 0.81 -3.98
C TYR A 115 -0.15 -0.23 -3.43
N LEU A 116 0.97 -0.41 -4.13
CA LEU A 116 2.17 -0.95 -3.53
C LEU A 116 2.97 0.22 -2.96
N LEU A 117 3.05 0.31 -1.63
CA LEU A 117 3.88 1.28 -0.93
C LEU A 117 5.28 0.70 -0.72
N PHE A 118 6.27 1.26 -1.41
CA PHE A 118 7.68 0.94 -1.24
C PHE A 118 8.27 1.76 -0.09
N VAL A 119 8.99 1.08 0.79
CA VAL A 119 9.55 1.67 2.02
C VAL A 119 11.04 1.35 2.10
N LEU A 120 11.81 2.30 2.62
CA LEU A 120 13.22 2.11 3.03
C LEU A 120 13.39 2.58 4.47
N GLY A 121 13.74 1.66 5.37
CA GLY A 121 13.80 1.93 6.81
C GLY A 121 12.43 2.39 7.33
N SER A 122 12.34 3.61 7.86
CA SER A 122 11.09 4.25 8.28
C SER A 122 10.55 5.27 7.28
N THR A 123 11.07 5.29 6.05
CA THR A 123 10.71 6.29 5.04
C THR A 123 9.91 5.65 3.91
N PRO A 124 8.66 6.08 3.66
CA PRO A 124 7.94 5.74 2.44
C PRO A 124 8.61 6.44 1.26
N VAL A 125 8.93 5.69 0.20
CA VAL A 125 9.75 6.16 -0.92
C VAL A 125 8.92 6.40 -2.16
N GLN A 126 8.05 5.46 -2.51
CA GLN A 126 7.23 5.51 -3.71
C GLN A 126 5.97 4.67 -3.51
N ALA A 127 4.86 5.09 -4.11
CA ALA A 127 3.64 4.30 -4.17
C ALA A 127 3.25 4.13 -5.64
N GLY A 128 3.04 2.88 -6.07
CA GLY A 128 2.57 2.56 -7.41
C GLY A 128 1.14 2.06 -7.37
N PHE A 129 0.25 2.67 -8.16
CA PHE A 129 -1.15 2.28 -8.24
C PHE A 129 -1.31 0.95 -9.00
N LEU A 130 -2.10 0.04 -8.42
CA LEU A 130 -2.54 -1.21 -9.03
C LEU A 130 -4.00 -1.03 -9.49
N ASP A 131 -4.19 -0.89 -10.79
CA ASP A 131 -5.50 -0.94 -11.44
C ASP A 131 -5.73 -2.29 -12.14
N ASP A 132 -6.96 -2.60 -12.53
CA ASP A 132 -7.31 -3.86 -13.21
C ASP A 132 -6.47 -4.16 -14.46
N ILE A 133 -6.01 -3.13 -15.16
CA ILE A 133 -5.21 -3.28 -16.39
C ILE A 133 -3.74 -3.60 -16.05
N SER A 134 -3.26 -3.16 -14.88
CA SER A 134 -1.89 -3.34 -14.39
C SER A 134 -1.73 -4.44 -13.34
N LYS A 135 -2.82 -5.07 -12.87
CA LYS A 135 -2.85 -6.17 -11.90
C LYS A 135 -2.22 -7.45 -12.47
N SER A 136 -0.90 -7.47 -12.54
CA SER A 136 -0.09 -8.69 -12.73
C SER A 136 0.49 -9.21 -11.41
N ILE A 137 0.26 -8.51 -10.31
CA ILE A 137 0.60 -8.90 -8.95
C ILE A 137 -0.68 -8.92 -8.11
N GLU A 138 -0.91 -10.00 -7.38
CA GLU A 138 -2.01 -10.20 -6.45
C GLU A 138 -1.44 -10.49 -5.06
N LEU A 139 -1.60 -9.53 -4.16
CA LEU A 139 -1.20 -9.63 -2.75
C LEU A 139 -2.45 -9.66 -1.87
N GLY A 140 -2.32 -10.28 -0.69
CA GLY A 140 -3.37 -10.33 0.32
C GLY A 140 -3.72 -8.96 0.90
N ASN A 141 -4.95 -8.87 1.41
CA ASN A 141 -5.55 -7.60 1.82
C ASN A 141 -5.72 -7.46 3.34
N ARG A 142 -5.82 -8.58 4.08
CA ARG A 142 -6.06 -8.58 5.54
C ARG A 142 -5.40 -9.80 6.22
N PRO A 143 -4.49 -9.60 7.19
CA PRO A 143 -3.79 -8.33 7.48
C PRO A 143 -3.09 -7.79 6.23
N LEU A 144 -2.73 -6.50 6.21
CA LEU A 144 -2.01 -5.92 5.08
C LEU A 144 -0.76 -6.74 4.81
N GLU A 145 -0.59 -7.21 3.58
CA GLU A 145 0.54 -8.05 3.23
C GLU A 145 1.80 -7.21 3.05
N VAL A 146 2.90 -7.69 3.63
CA VAL A 146 4.23 -7.08 3.53
C VAL A 146 5.14 -8.03 2.76
N VAL A 147 5.73 -7.52 1.69
CA VAL A 147 6.59 -8.25 0.76
C VAL A 147 8.01 -7.71 0.84
N TYR A 148 8.98 -8.62 0.82
CA TYR A 148 10.41 -8.32 0.94
C TYR A 148 11.14 -8.58 -0.39
N PRO A 149 12.37 -8.06 -0.57
CA PRO A 149 13.18 -8.29 -1.77
C PRO A 149 13.30 -9.76 -2.20
N ASP A 150 13.44 -10.67 -1.24
CA ASP A 150 13.60 -12.11 -1.44
C ASP A 150 12.27 -12.88 -1.52
N SER A 151 11.13 -12.21 -1.32
CA SER A 151 9.82 -12.84 -1.42
C SER A 151 9.58 -13.35 -2.83
N ILE A 152 9.30 -14.66 -2.93
CA ILE A 152 9.02 -15.34 -4.20
C ILE A 152 7.56 -15.13 -4.56
N LEU A 153 7.35 -14.63 -5.77
CA LEU A 153 6.06 -14.52 -6.41
C LEU A 153 5.91 -15.62 -7.45
N ILE A 154 4.83 -16.39 -7.34
CA ILE A 154 4.50 -17.48 -8.24
C ILE A 154 3.30 -17.11 -9.12
N PRO A 155 3.33 -17.46 -10.41
CA PRO A 155 2.22 -17.25 -11.32
C PRO A 155 1.07 -18.19 -10.99
N LYS A 156 -0.15 -17.65 -10.92
CA LYS A 156 -1.40 -18.38 -10.71
C LYS A 156 -2.38 -18.07 -11.84
N PRO A 157 -3.09 -19.08 -12.37
CA PRO A 157 -4.15 -18.84 -13.34
C PRO A 157 -5.26 -17.97 -12.74
N HIS A 158 -5.76 -17.00 -13.51
CA HIS A 158 -6.89 -16.17 -13.13
C HIS A 158 -7.70 -15.79 -14.38
N SER A 159 -8.97 -15.41 -14.21
CA SER A 159 -9.95 -15.21 -15.29
C SER A 159 -9.54 -14.12 -16.29
N GLY A 160 -8.78 -13.13 -15.85
CA GLY A 160 -8.22 -12.05 -16.67
C GLY A 160 -6.80 -12.30 -17.19
N GLY A 161 -6.25 -13.51 -17.01
CA GLY A 161 -4.85 -13.83 -17.31
C GLY A 161 -4.06 -14.21 -16.05
N PRO A 162 -2.86 -14.81 -16.17
CA PRO A 162 -2.07 -15.21 -15.00
C PRO A 162 -1.64 -13.98 -14.19
N ARG A 163 -1.63 -14.13 -12.86
CA ARG A 163 -1.13 -13.11 -11.92
C ARG A 163 -0.07 -13.70 -11.00
N LEU A 164 0.91 -12.90 -10.61
CA LEU A 164 1.93 -13.27 -9.62
C LEU A 164 1.35 -13.11 -8.21
N SER A 165 1.51 -14.11 -7.35
CA SER A 165 1.17 -14.01 -5.93
C SER A 165 2.30 -14.54 -5.06
N THR A 166 2.40 -14.07 -3.83
CA THR A 166 3.32 -14.67 -2.85
C THR A 166 3.00 -16.15 -2.60
N VAL A 167 4.06 -16.90 -2.26
CA VAL A 167 3.95 -18.23 -1.68
C VAL A 167 3.44 -18.06 -0.24
N LYS A 168 2.26 -18.61 0.07
CA LYS A 168 1.69 -18.63 1.42
C LYS A 168 1.99 -19.95 2.12
#